data_AF-A0A821FQF0-F1
#
_entry.id   AF-A0A821FQF0-F1
#
_cell.length_a   1.000
_cell.length_b   1.000
_cell.length_c   1.000
_cell.angle_alpha   90.00
_cell.angle_beta   90.00
_cell.angle_gamma   90.00
#
_symmetry.space_group_name_H-M   'P 1'
#
loop_
_entity.id
_entity.type
_entity.pdbx_description
1 polymer ?
#
loop_
_entity_poly.entity_id
_entity_poly.type
_entity_poly.pdbx_seq_one_letter_code
_entity_poly.pdbx_strand_id
1 'polypeptide(L)'
;EINLQFYMLQRILSTMHRLKYLTLILSKPLATDNNILSGIQWKIFLRTSLIFLKTFNFKFSIEQTFEQDIYYLLNTFKSRWWLKTKRWFVEYDAHENILITVPYFASKTFDNRHSYSFDLMQNPQIFYSNINYLSIDLDNCNEIEQLLVSPLVSRSRFNNVIQLSLNGYLTTDVYDAIRNNVDLNMIQHFEFSSTIGTTKAFIELIENMTNLSSLHIQYF
;
A
#
# COMPACT_ATOMS: atom_id res chain seq x y z
N GLU A 1 -8.98 8.37 16.33
CA GLU A 1 -7.81 7.60 15.85
C GLU A 1 -7.76 7.46 14.32
N ILE A 2 -8.84 6.99 13.67
CA ILE A 2 -8.88 6.79 12.19
C ILE A 2 -8.66 8.08 11.38
N ASN A 3 -9.27 9.20 11.78
CA ASN A 3 -9.02 10.49 11.11
C ASN A 3 -7.54 10.91 11.22
N LEU A 4 -6.86 10.57 12.33
CA LEU A 4 -5.43 10.84 12.49
C LEU A 4 -4.60 9.96 11.54
N GLN A 5 -4.99 8.68 11.38
CA GLN A 5 -4.37 7.78 10.42
C GLN A 5 -4.55 8.25 8.97
N PHE A 6 -5.70 8.85 8.63
CA PHE A 6 -5.91 9.46 7.31
C PHE A 6 -5.01 10.65 7.05
N TYR A 7 -4.92 11.60 8.00
CA TYR A 7 -4.04 12.76 7.84
C TYR A 7 -2.57 12.34 7.77
N MET A 8 -2.17 11.32 8.54
CA MET A 8 -0.84 10.73 8.42
C MET A 8 -0.63 10.11 7.04
N LEU A 9 -1.59 9.32 6.54
CA LEU A 9 -1.53 8.73 5.21
C LEU A 9 -1.43 9.80 4.10
N GLN A 10 -2.27 10.84 4.15
CA GLN A 10 -2.20 11.96 3.20
C GLN A 10 -0.87 12.70 3.26
N ARG A 11 -0.34 12.94 4.48
CA ARG A 11 0.97 13.58 4.65
C ARG A 11 2.07 12.75 3.97
N ILE A 12 2.07 11.43 4.18
CA ILE A 12 3.04 10.51 3.57
C ILE A 12 2.88 10.50 2.05
N LEU A 13 1.65 10.28 1.56
CA LEU A 13 1.38 10.26 0.13
C LEU A 13 1.79 11.57 -0.55
N SER A 14 1.70 12.71 0.15
CA SER A 14 2.10 14.01 -0.41
C SER A 14 3.58 14.15 -0.74
N THR A 15 4.46 13.34 -0.13
CA THR A 15 5.90 13.31 -0.44
C THR A 15 6.21 12.42 -1.65
N MET A 16 5.26 11.59 -2.08
CA MET A 16 5.45 10.62 -3.16
C MET A 16 5.15 11.19 -4.55
N HIS A 17 5.95 12.16 -4.99
CA HIS A 17 5.75 12.81 -6.29
C HIS A 17 5.86 11.86 -7.50
N ARG A 18 6.41 10.65 -7.35
CA ARG A 18 6.55 9.67 -8.44
C ARG A 18 5.45 8.60 -8.45
N LEU A 19 4.54 8.62 -7.48
CA LEU A 19 3.50 7.61 -7.35
C LEU A 19 2.54 7.64 -8.55
N LYS A 20 2.45 6.51 -9.25
CA LYS A 20 1.59 6.31 -10.43
C LYS A 20 0.39 5.43 -10.09
N TYR A 21 0.55 4.48 -9.16
CA TYR A 21 -0.47 3.51 -8.79
C TYR A 21 -0.63 3.46 -7.28
N LEU A 22 -1.85 3.62 -6.80
CA LEU A 22 -2.20 3.54 -5.39
C LEU A 22 -3.39 2.60 -5.21
N THR A 23 -3.27 1.65 -4.30
CA THR A 23 -4.39 0.83 -3.82
C THR A 23 -4.51 0.98 -2.31
N LEU A 24 -5.72 1.30 -1.82
CA LEU A 24 -6.01 1.43 -0.39
C LEU A 24 -7.19 0.53 0.00
N ILE A 25 -6.95 -0.43 0.89
CA ILE A 25 -7.99 -1.32 1.41
C ILE A 25 -8.08 -1.09 2.92
N LEU A 26 -9.26 -0.70 3.40
CA LEU A 26 -9.55 -0.51 4.82
C LEU A 26 -10.74 -1.37 5.19
N SER A 27 -10.49 -2.40 5.99
CA SER A 27 -11.52 -3.37 6.39
C SER A 27 -12.30 -2.92 7.63
N LYS A 28 -11.71 -2.07 8.46
CA LYS A 28 -12.39 -1.45 9.60
C LYS A 28 -13.53 -0.55 9.13
N PRO A 29 -14.77 -0.73 9.62
CA PRO A 29 -15.90 0.12 9.26
C PRO A 29 -15.64 1.59 9.55
N LEU A 30 -16.04 2.45 8.60
CA LEU A 30 -15.93 3.90 8.67
C LEU A 30 -17.31 4.53 8.71
N ALA A 31 -17.53 5.49 9.61
CA ALA A 31 -18.69 6.37 9.56
C ALA A 31 -18.74 7.14 8.23
N THR A 32 -19.93 7.42 7.70
CA THR A 32 -20.13 8.06 6.39
C THR A 32 -19.63 9.50 6.31
N ASP A 33 -19.50 10.18 7.45
CA ASP A 33 -18.93 11.52 7.57
C ASP A 33 -17.39 11.51 7.61
N ASN A 34 -16.75 10.33 7.56
CA ASN A 34 -15.31 10.20 7.57
C ASN A 34 -14.67 10.80 6.31
N ASN A 35 -13.66 11.63 6.54
CA ASN A 35 -12.86 12.30 5.52
C ASN A 35 -12.26 11.35 4.47
N ILE A 36 -11.88 10.12 4.86
CA ILE A 36 -11.39 9.07 3.95
C ILE A 36 -12.41 8.74 2.86
N LEU A 37 -13.70 8.78 3.18
CA LEU A 37 -14.76 8.44 2.24
C LEU A 37 -15.06 9.61 1.28
N SER A 38 -14.64 10.83 1.59
CA SER A 38 -14.98 12.01 0.81
C SER A 38 -14.29 12.07 -0.56
N GLY A 39 -15.05 11.88 -1.63
CA GLY A 39 -14.59 12.09 -3.00
C GLY A 39 -14.21 13.55 -3.31
N ILE A 40 -14.68 14.52 -2.52
CA ILE A 40 -14.23 15.92 -2.69
C ILE A 40 -12.81 16.07 -2.14
N GLN A 41 -12.52 15.53 -0.96
CA GLN A 41 -11.20 15.62 -0.35
C GLN A 41 -10.14 14.86 -1.16
N TRP A 42 -10.45 13.64 -1.60
CA TRP A 42 -9.56 12.91 -2.50
C TRP A 42 -9.31 13.67 -3.80
N LYS A 43 -10.33 14.26 -4.42
CA LYS A 43 -10.14 15.06 -5.63
C LYS A 43 -9.18 16.23 -5.40
N ILE A 44 -9.31 16.94 -4.28
CA ILE A 44 -8.40 18.06 -3.93
C ILE A 44 -6.99 17.50 -3.78
N PHE A 45 -6.82 16.50 -2.92
CA PHE A 45 -5.52 15.90 -2.61
C PHE A 45 -4.81 15.34 -3.85
N LEU A 46 -5.53 14.62 -4.71
CA LEU A 46 -4.98 14.04 -5.94
C LEU A 46 -4.59 15.09 -6.97
N ARG A 47 -5.24 16.27 -6.96
CA ARG A 47 -4.90 17.38 -7.86
C ARG A 47 -3.70 18.19 -7.37
N THR A 48 -3.47 18.24 -6.06
CA THR A 48 -2.42 19.07 -5.47
C THR A 48 -1.15 18.29 -5.20
N SER A 49 -1.28 17.06 -4.72
CA SER A 49 -0.18 16.31 -4.10
C SER A 49 0.23 15.08 -4.90
N LEU A 50 -0.71 14.44 -5.59
CA LEU A 50 -0.48 13.21 -6.38
C LEU A 50 -0.77 13.42 -7.87
N ILE A 51 -0.17 14.45 -8.47
CA ILE A 51 -0.47 14.88 -9.85
C ILE A 51 -0.17 13.81 -10.92
N PHE A 52 0.78 12.91 -10.65
CA PHE A 52 1.20 11.83 -11.56
C PHE A 52 0.43 10.52 -11.36
N LEU A 53 -0.49 10.47 -10.39
CA LEU A 53 -1.26 9.27 -10.11
C LEU A 53 -2.19 8.92 -11.29
N LYS A 54 -1.96 7.76 -11.88
CA LYS A 54 -2.71 7.20 -13.01
C LYS A 54 -3.90 6.38 -12.52
N THR A 55 -3.70 5.57 -11.49
CA THR A 55 -4.72 4.68 -10.94
C THR A 55 -4.79 4.85 -9.43
N PHE A 56 -6.01 5.00 -8.94
CA PHE A 56 -6.34 4.91 -7.52
C PHE A 56 -7.43 3.87 -7.35
N ASN A 57 -7.09 2.75 -6.73
CA ASN A 57 -8.04 1.74 -6.35
C ASN A 57 -8.31 1.84 -4.86
N PHE A 58 -9.55 1.67 -4.45
CA PHE A 58 -9.86 1.53 -3.03
C PHE A 58 -10.99 0.56 -2.76
N LYS A 59 -10.98 0.02 -1.53
CA LYS A 59 -12.07 -0.73 -0.90
C LYS A 59 -12.17 -0.29 0.56
N PHE A 60 -13.29 0.33 0.91
CA PHE A 60 -13.53 0.84 2.26
C PHE A 60 -14.79 0.23 2.84
N SER A 61 -14.67 -0.40 4.01
CA SER A 61 -15.84 -0.81 4.79
C SER A 61 -16.54 0.40 5.39
N ILE A 62 -17.85 0.45 5.29
CA ILE A 62 -18.69 1.53 5.82
C ILE A 62 -19.51 0.98 6.99
N GLU A 63 -19.67 1.77 8.04
CA GLU A 63 -20.63 1.47 9.12
C GLU A 63 -22.06 1.43 8.57
N GLN A 64 -22.91 0.58 9.16
CA GLN A 64 -24.31 0.54 8.76
C GLN A 64 -24.95 1.92 8.92
N THR A 65 -25.56 2.41 7.84
CA THR A 65 -26.01 3.79 7.72
C THR A 65 -27.27 3.87 6.86
N PHE A 66 -27.91 5.04 6.82
CA PHE A 66 -29.10 5.25 6.02
C PHE A 66 -28.75 5.36 4.53
N GLU A 67 -29.64 4.90 3.65
CA GLU A 67 -29.44 4.96 2.19
C GLU A 67 -29.16 6.39 1.68
N GLN A 68 -29.74 7.40 2.33
CA GLN A 68 -29.53 8.80 1.99
C GLN A 68 -28.06 9.21 2.15
N ASP A 69 -27.39 8.75 3.21
CA ASP A 69 -25.98 9.07 3.48
C ASP A 69 -25.06 8.43 2.44
N ILE A 70 -25.35 7.19 2.05
CA ILE A 70 -24.66 6.51 0.94
C ILE A 70 -24.86 7.26 -0.38
N TYR A 71 -26.09 7.74 -0.65
CA TYR A 71 -26.37 8.52 -1.86
C TYR A 71 -25.57 9.83 -1.91
N TYR A 72 -25.50 10.56 -0.79
CA TYR A 72 -24.69 11.76 -0.68
C TYR A 72 -23.19 11.46 -0.88
N LEU A 73 -22.70 10.38 -0.26
CA LEU A 73 -21.32 9.92 -0.40
C LEU A 73 -20.97 9.62 -1.87
N LEU A 74 -21.79 8.82 -2.57
CA LEU A 74 -21.59 8.49 -3.97
C LEU A 74 -21.61 9.73 -4.87
N ASN A 75 -22.43 10.73 -4.56
CA ASN A 75 -22.49 11.97 -5.32
C ASN A 75 -21.16 12.75 -5.32
N THR A 76 -20.34 12.60 -4.28
CA THR A 76 -18.99 13.22 -4.23
C THR A 76 -18.04 12.68 -5.31
N PHE A 77 -18.30 11.46 -5.82
CA PHE A 77 -17.53 10.81 -6.88
C PHE A 77 -18.12 11.00 -8.29
N LYS A 78 -19.31 11.61 -8.42
CA LYS A 78 -19.98 11.81 -9.73
C LYS A 78 -19.49 13.04 -10.52
N SER A 79 -18.49 13.77 -10.03
CA SER A 79 -18.01 14.96 -10.73
C SER A 79 -17.35 14.61 -12.07
N ARG A 80 -17.44 15.52 -13.07
CA ARG A 80 -16.78 15.34 -14.39
C ARG A 80 -15.30 15.00 -14.28
N TRP A 81 -14.63 15.47 -13.22
CA TRP A 81 -13.22 15.17 -12.98
C TRP A 81 -12.99 13.67 -12.74
N TRP A 82 -13.80 13.02 -11.91
CA TRP A 82 -13.70 11.57 -11.67
C TRP A 82 -14.05 10.78 -12.93
N LEU A 83 -15.19 11.10 -13.55
CA LEU A 83 -15.74 10.30 -14.66
C LEU A 83 -15.02 10.51 -16.00
N LYS A 84 -14.57 11.74 -16.31
CA LYS A 84 -13.97 12.07 -17.63
C LYS A 84 -12.46 12.19 -17.57
N THR A 85 -11.92 12.86 -16.54
CA THR A 85 -10.47 13.08 -16.44
C THR A 85 -9.76 11.85 -15.90
N LYS A 86 -10.24 11.29 -14.80
CA LYS A 86 -9.65 10.08 -14.20
C LYS A 86 -10.24 8.80 -14.76
N ARG A 87 -11.47 8.84 -15.27
CA ARG A 87 -12.22 7.66 -15.71
C ARG A 87 -12.27 6.61 -14.60
N TRP A 88 -12.62 7.03 -13.40
CA TRP A 88 -12.83 6.12 -12.28
C TRP A 88 -14.29 6.14 -11.90
N PHE A 89 -14.83 4.96 -11.60
CA PHE A 89 -16.16 4.78 -11.07
C PHE A 89 -16.07 4.32 -9.63
N VAL A 90 -17.10 4.63 -8.85
CA VAL A 90 -17.22 4.20 -7.47
C VAL A 90 -18.58 3.56 -7.30
N GLU A 91 -18.59 2.39 -6.69
CA GLU A 91 -19.75 1.58 -6.41
C GLU A 91 -19.86 1.34 -4.90
N TYR A 92 -21.10 1.19 -4.43
CA TYR A 92 -21.40 0.73 -3.09
C TYR A 92 -22.05 -0.64 -3.17
N ASP A 93 -21.44 -1.63 -2.53
CA ASP A 93 -22.03 -2.95 -2.34
C ASP A 93 -22.76 -2.97 -0.99
N ALA A 94 -24.09 -3.05 -1.06
CA ALA A 94 -24.95 -3.04 0.12
C ALA A 94 -24.93 -4.35 0.91
N HIS A 95 -24.54 -5.48 0.29
CA HIS A 95 -24.44 -6.76 0.98
C HIS A 95 -23.23 -6.77 1.91
N GLU A 96 -22.10 -6.29 1.42
CA GLU A 96 -20.84 -6.25 2.15
C GLU A 96 -20.63 -4.93 2.92
N ASN A 97 -21.51 -3.93 2.71
CA ASN A 97 -21.37 -2.55 3.19
C ASN A 97 -20.00 -1.92 2.85
N ILE A 98 -19.58 -2.07 1.59
CA ILE A 98 -18.27 -1.57 1.12
C ILE A 98 -18.42 -0.55 0.00
N LEU A 99 -17.55 0.46 0.00
CA LEU A 99 -17.34 1.37 -1.11
C LEU A 99 -16.10 0.95 -1.89
N ILE A 100 -16.23 0.73 -3.19
CA ILE A 100 -15.15 0.24 -4.05
C ILE A 100 -14.98 1.10 -5.30
N THR A 101 -13.75 1.16 -5.80
CA THR A 101 -13.47 1.68 -7.15
C THR A 101 -13.72 0.61 -8.20
N VAL A 102 -14.43 0.97 -9.26
CA VAL A 102 -14.63 0.10 -10.43
C VAL A 102 -13.76 0.62 -11.59
N PRO A 103 -12.85 -0.20 -12.14
CA PRO A 103 -12.01 0.20 -13.26
C PRO A 103 -12.83 0.42 -14.55
N TYR A 104 -12.49 1.46 -15.33
CA TYR A 104 -13.24 1.88 -16.53
C TYR A 104 -13.21 0.88 -17.71
N PHE A 105 -12.52 -0.25 -17.60
CA PHE A 105 -12.64 -1.37 -18.53
C PHE A 105 -12.35 -2.67 -17.79
N ALA A 106 -13.35 -3.54 -17.66
CA ALA A 106 -13.14 -4.93 -17.25
C ALA A 106 -12.49 -5.68 -18.42
N SER A 107 -11.19 -5.96 -18.33
CA SER A 107 -10.55 -7.04 -19.08
C SER A 107 -9.25 -7.52 -18.43
N LYS A 108 -9.38 -8.69 -17.79
CA LYS A 108 -8.45 -9.82 -17.68
C LYS A 108 -6.97 -9.53 -17.43
N THR A 109 -6.56 -9.76 -16.18
CA THR A 109 -5.34 -10.52 -15.89
C THR A 109 -5.53 -11.30 -14.59
N PHE A 110 -5.44 -12.62 -14.71
CA PHE A 110 -5.28 -13.59 -13.63
C PHE A 110 -3.78 -13.84 -13.54
N ASP A 111 -3.18 -13.87 -12.35
CA ASP A 111 -1.87 -14.50 -12.21
C ASP A 111 -1.82 -15.40 -10.99
N ASN A 112 -1.24 -16.56 -11.25
CA ASN A 112 -1.15 -17.75 -10.44
C ASN A 112 0.31 -18.18 -10.54
N ARG A 113 1.01 -18.32 -9.41
CA ARG A 113 2.26 -19.10 -9.26
C ARG A 113 2.77 -18.98 -7.81
N HIS A 114 2.55 -20.00 -6.99
CA HIS A 114 3.45 -21.13 -6.70
C HIS A 114 4.72 -20.72 -5.94
N SER A 115 4.79 -21.16 -4.68
CA SER A 115 5.95 -21.14 -3.80
C SER A 115 6.89 -22.31 -4.14
N TYR A 116 8.19 -22.02 -4.26
CA TYR A 116 9.25 -23.02 -4.35
C TYR A 116 10.06 -23.01 -3.05
N SER A 117 10.34 -24.19 -2.50
CA SER A 117 11.39 -24.41 -1.51
C SER A 117 12.73 -24.56 -2.21
N PHE A 118 13.81 -24.07 -1.61
CA PHE A 118 15.17 -24.45 -1.99
C PHE A 118 16.05 -24.64 -0.76
N ASP A 119 16.64 -25.83 -0.69
CA ASP A 119 17.82 -26.14 0.10
C ASP A 119 19.08 -25.92 -0.75
N LEU A 120 20.15 -25.51 -0.05
CA LEU A 120 21.56 -25.37 -0.46
C LEU A 120 21.91 -24.22 -1.41
N MET A 121 22.92 -23.39 -1.04
CA MET A 121 24.05 -23.09 -1.94
C MET A 121 25.21 -22.29 -1.31
N GLN A 122 26.42 -22.57 -1.81
CA GLN A 122 27.74 -22.24 -1.27
C GLN A 122 28.20 -20.77 -1.48
N ASN A 123 27.37 -19.89 -2.07
CA ASN A 123 27.74 -18.48 -2.29
C ASN A 123 26.52 -17.53 -2.18
N PRO A 124 26.25 -16.99 -0.98
CA PRO A 124 25.05 -16.22 -0.69
C PRO A 124 24.92 -14.90 -1.48
N GLN A 125 26.04 -14.29 -1.89
CA GLN A 125 26.01 -12.96 -2.54
C GLN A 125 25.36 -12.98 -3.94
N ILE A 126 25.61 -14.03 -4.74
CA ILE A 126 25.01 -14.17 -6.07
C ILE A 126 23.50 -14.39 -5.96
N PHE A 127 23.08 -15.20 -4.97
CA PHE A 127 21.68 -15.51 -4.74
C PHE A 127 20.87 -14.23 -4.44
N TYR A 128 21.28 -13.45 -3.44
CA TYR A 128 20.54 -12.25 -3.06
C TYR A 128 20.50 -11.17 -4.14
N SER A 129 21.56 -11.06 -4.96
CA SER A 129 21.59 -10.13 -6.09
C SER A 129 20.63 -10.49 -7.22
N ASN A 130 20.13 -11.73 -7.30
CA ASN A 130 19.16 -12.13 -8.32
C ASN A 130 17.71 -11.98 -7.87
N ILE A 131 17.47 -11.62 -6.61
CA ILE A 131 16.13 -11.44 -6.06
C ILE A 131 15.64 -10.03 -6.42
N ASN A 132 14.59 -9.97 -7.24
CA ASN A 132 13.92 -8.73 -7.64
C ASN A 132 12.60 -8.50 -6.88
N TYR A 133 12.05 -9.55 -6.28
CA TYR A 133 10.83 -9.54 -5.47
C TYR A 133 11.11 -10.18 -4.11
N LEU A 134 10.80 -9.47 -3.04
CA LEU A 134 10.95 -9.94 -1.67
C LEU A 134 9.61 -9.84 -0.95
N SER A 135 9.14 -10.95 -0.40
CA SER A 135 7.96 -11.01 0.45
C SER A 135 8.38 -11.47 1.84
N ILE A 136 7.95 -10.75 2.88
CA ILE A 136 8.31 -11.06 4.28
C ILE A 136 7.03 -11.08 5.11
N ASP A 137 6.84 -12.19 5.84
CA ASP A 137 5.84 -12.28 6.89
C ASP A 137 6.45 -11.79 8.22
N LEU A 138 6.04 -10.60 8.63
CA LEU A 138 6.51 -9.92 9.84
C LEU A 138 5.98 -10.56 11.13
N ASP A 139 4.93 -11.38 11.06
CA ASP A 139 4.45 -12.12 12.22
C ASP A 139 5.20 -13.45 12.38
N ASN A 140 5.97 -13.86 11.37
CA ASN A 140 6.85 -15.03 11.40
C ASN A 140 8.25 -14.66 11.92
N CYS A 141 8.48 -14.86 13.23
CA CYS A 141 9.75 -14.53 13.90
C CYS A 141 11.01 -15.12 13.22
N ASN A 142 10.91 -16.30 12.58
CA ASN A 142 12.06 -16.96 11.95
C ASN A 142 12.60 -16.18 10.73
N GLU A 143 11.73 -15.49 9.97
CA GLU A 143 12.13 -14.68 8.81
C GLU A 143 12.81 -13.37 9.26
N ILE A 144 12.27 -12.76 10.32
CA ILE A 144 12.84 -11.57 10.94
C ILE A 144 14.21 -11.88 11.56
N GLU A 145 14.35 -13.00 12.27
CA GLU A 145 15.63 -13.41 12.84
C GLU A 145 16.71 -13.58 11.76
N GLN A 146 16.37 -14.14 10.59
CA GLN A 146 17.31 -14.25 9.46
C GLN A 146 17.72 -12.90 8.84
N LEU A 147 16.85 -11.88 8.91
CA LEU A 147 17.16 -10.50 8.53
C LEU A 147 17.99 -9.79 9.63
N LEU A 148 17.75 -10.12 10.89
CA LEU A 148 18.44 -9.58 12.07
C LEU A 148 19.84 -10.18 12.28
N VAL A 149 20.14 -11.38 11.75
CA VAL A 149 21.49 -11.97 11.79
C VAL A 149 22.43 -11.20 10.85
N SER A 150 22.98 -10.14 11.44
CA SER A 150 24.16 -9.30 11.17
C SER A 150 24.59 -9.03 9.71
N PRO A 151 24.79 -7.74 9.34
CA PRO A 151 25.57 -7.38 8.16
C PRO A 151 27.06 -7.53 8.48
N LEU A 152 27.70 -8.58 7.96
CA LEU A 152 29.17 -8.64 7.92
C LEU A 152 29.77 -7.75 6.80
N VAL A 153 28.94 -7.02 6.05
CA VAL A 153 29.37 -6.29 4.85
C VAL A 153 28.65 -4.94 4.78
N SER A 154 29.38 -3.90 4.43
CA SER A 154 28.95 -2.50 4.25
C SER A 154 27.96 -2.27 3.09
N ARG A 155 27.23 -3.31 2.66
CA ARG A 155 26.31 -3.28 1.52
C ARG A 155 25.02 -4.02 1.87
N SER A 156 23.89 -3.48 1.43
CA SER A 156 22.59 -4.15 1.53
C SER A 156 22.65 -5.54 0.90
N ARG A 157 22.13 -6.54 1.62
CA ARG A 157 22.07 -7.94 1.19
C ARG A 157 21.24 -8.09 -0.10
N PHE A 158 20.11 -7.40 -0.17
CA PHE A 158 19.16 -7.36 -1.27
C PHE A 158 19.23 -6.01 -1.99
N ASN A 159 20.16 -5.89 -2.93
CA ASN A 159 20.43 -4.65 -3.66
C ASN A 159 19.65 -4.49 -4.97
N ASN A 160 19.00 -5.54 -5.46
CA ASN A 160 18.27 -5.54 -6.74
C ASN A 160 16.76 -5.74 -6.58
N VAL A 161 16.26 -5.72 -5.33
CA VAL A 161 14.82 -5.81 -5.07
C VAL A 161 14.15 -4.55 -5.60
N ILE A 162 13.17 -4.74 -6.48
CA ILE A 162 12.33 -3.67 -7.05
C ILE A 162 10.90 -3.75 -6.51
N GLN A 163 10.49 -4.91 -5.98
CA GLN A 163 9.20 -5.12 -5.37
C GLN A 163 9.35 -5.71 -3.98
N LEU A 164 8.73 -5.06 -2.99
CA LEU A 164 8.73 -5.50 -1.60
C LEU A 164 7.28 -5.71 -1.13
N SER A 165 7.00 -6.84 -0.50
CA SER A 165 5.72 -7.14 0.13
C SER A 165 5.95 -7.47 1.60
N LEU A 166 5.23 -6.79 2.49
CA LEU A 166 5.31 -6.97 3.94
C LEU A 166 3.92 -7.26 4.49
N ASN A 167 3.79 -8.33 5.26
CA ASN A 167 2.55 -8.70 5.92
C ASN A 167 2.78 -8.81 7.43
N GLY A 168 1.97 -8.15 8.26
CA GLY A 168 2.06 -8.23 9.72
C GLY A 168 2.53 -6.93 10.39
N TYR A 169 3.02 -7.04 11.62
CA TYR A 169 3.30 -5.85 12.43
C TYR A 169 4.71 -5.26 12.22
N LEU A 170 4.78 -4.05 11.65
CA LEU A 170 6.04 -3.32 11.42
C LEU A 170 6.46 -2.51 12.65
N THR A 171 7.36 -3.09 13.46
CA THR A 171 8.06 -2.42 14.55
C THR A 171 9.28 -1.63 14.06
N THR A 172 9.85 -0.78 14.93
CA THR A 172 11.10 -0.07 14.63
C THR A 172 12.26 -1.02 14.38
N ASP A 173 12.39 -2.09 15.18
CA ASP A 173 13.48 -3.07 15.04
C ASP A 173 13.39 -3.82 13.70
N VAL A 174 12.17 -4.18 13.28
CA VAL A 174 11.92 -4.80 11.97
C VAL A 174 12.23 -3.83 10.84
N TYR A 175 11.86 -2.55 10.98
CA TYR A 175 12.21 -1.53 10.01
C TYR A 175 13.73 -1.38 9.88
N ASP A 176 14.48 -1.31 10.99
CA ASP A 176 15.94 -1.20 10.94
C ASP A 176 16.57 -2.44 10.29
N ALA A 177 16.03 -3.63 10.55
CA ALA A 177 16.45 -4.86 9.89
C ALA A 177 16.25 -4.79 8.37
N ILE A 178 15.07 -4.36 7.91
CA ILE A 178 14.75 -4.21 6.49
C ILE A 178 15.68 -3.17 5.85
N ARG A 179 15.81 -2.00 6.47
CA ARG A 179 16.65 -0.90 5.97
C ARG A 179 18.12 -1.29 5.82
N ASN A 180 18.64 -2.09 6.73
CA ASN A 180 20.03 -2.54 6.68
C ASN A 180 20.27 -3.64 5.64
N ASN A 181 19.23 -4.38 5.26
CA ASN A 181 19.36 -5.52 4.35
C ASN A 181 18.82 -5.25 2.94
N VAL A 182 17.94 -4.28 2.75
CA VAL A 182 17.29 -3.98 1.46
C VAL A 182 17.67 -2.58 1.02
N ASP A 183 18.09 -2.42 -0.24
CA ASP A 183 18.26 -1.08 -0.81
C ASP A 183 16.89 -0.47 -1.13
N LEU A 184 16.36 0.30 -0.18
CA LEU A 184 15.05 0.93 -0.29
C LEU A 184 14.93 1.90 -1.49
N ASN A 185 16.04 2.45 -1.98
CA ASN A 185 16.00 3.33 -3.15
C ASN A 185 15.69 2.56 -4.44
N MET A 186 15.91 1.25 -4.48
CA MET A 186 15.62 0.43 -5.66
C MET A 186 14.14 0.01 -5.74
N ILE A 187 13.40 0.11 -4.63
CA ILE A 187 11.99 -0.26 -4.57
C ILE A 187 11.14 0.66 -5.45
N GLN A 188 10.41 0.05 -6.38
CA GLN A 188 9.44 0.70 -7.26
C GLN A 188 8.00 0.28 -6.95
N HIS A 189 7.83 -0.90 -6.35
CA HIS A 189 6.55 -1.49 -5.99
C HIS A 189 6.56 -1.92 -4.53
N PHE A 190 5.61 -1.43 -3.74
CA PHE A 190 5.50 -1.77 -2.32
C PHE A 190 4.09 -2.21 -1.97
N GLU A 191 3.98 -3.33 -1.27
CA GLU A 191 2.76 -3.89 -0.73
C GLU A 191 2.90 -4.02 0.78
N PHE A 192 1.93 -3.49 1.53
CA PHE A 192 1.89 -3.59 2.98
C PHE A 192 0.51 -4.00 3.46
N SER A 193 0.47 -5.08 4.22
CA SER A 193 -0.74 -5.64 4.82
C SER A 193 -0.53 -5.72 6.33
N SER A 194 -1.45 -5.19 7.13
CA SER A 194 -1.32 -5.18 8.59
C SER A 194 -2.68 -5.11 9.29
N THR A 195 -2.79 -5.67 10.48
CA THR A 195 -3.95 -5.51 11.38
C THR A 195 -3.89 -4.21 12.19
N ILE A 196 -2.72 -3.56 12.20
CA ILE A 196 -2.47 -2.29 12.87
C ILE A 196 -2.28 -1.21 11.81
N GLY A 197 -2.89 -0.04 12.01
CA GLY A 197 -2.78 1.08 11.09
C GLY A 197 -1.36 1.67 11.01
N THR A 198 -1.24 2.79 10.30
CA THR A 198 0.04 3.48 10.01
C THR A 198 0.89 3.70 11.27
N THR A 199 2.04 3.00 11.38
CA THR A 199 3.03 3.18 12.46
C THR A 199 4.13 4.15 12.04
N LYS A 200 4.91 4.68 13.00
CA LYS A 200 6.10 5.51 12.70
C LYS A 200 7.12 4.76 11.82
N ALA A 201 7.35 3.48 12.10
CA ALA A 201 8.25 2.63 11.31
C ALA A 201 7.81 2.51 9.84
N PHE A 202 6.50 2.40 9.60
CA PHE A 202 5.94 2.41 8.25
C PHE A 202 6.19 3.74 7.52
N ILE A 203 6.03 4.87 8.22
CA ILE A 203 6.31 6.21 7.66
C ILE A 203 7.77 6.29 7.22
N GLU A 204 8.69 5.95 8.11
CA GLU A 204 10.13 6.00 7.83
C GLU A 204 10.51 5.05 6.70
N LEU A 205 9.94 3.84 6.66
CA LEU A 205 10.16 2.88 5.59
C LEU A 205 9.82 3.48 4.22
N ILE A 206 8.64 4.06 4.11
CA ILE A 206 8.15 4.65 2.86
C ILE A 206 8.95 5.89 2.44
N GLU A 207 9.31 6.76 3.38
CA GLU A 207 10.07 7.98 3.08
C GLU A 207 11.46 7.66 2.49
N ASN A 208 12.02 6.49 2.80
CA ASN A 208 13.27 6.02 2.23
C ASN A 208 13.11 5.33 0.85
N MET A 209 11.89 5.10 0.35
CA MET A 209 11.63 4.50 -0.96
C MET A 209 11.50 5.57 -2.06
N THR A 210 12.62 6.21 -2.39
CA THR A 210 12.63 7.40 -3.28
C THR A 210 12.17 7.14 -4.72
N ASN A 211 12.20 5.88 -5.19
CA ASN A 211 11.75 5.48 -6.53
C ASN A 211 10.36 4.81 -6.54
N LEU A 212 9.63 4.85 -5.43
CA LEU A 212 8.32 4.22 -5.32
C LEU A 212 7.34 4.79 -6.35
N SER A 213 6.78 3.88 -7.16
CA SER A 213 5.84 4.21 -8.23
C SER A 213 4.49 3.48 -8.09
N SER A 214 4.46 2.42 -7.31
CA SER A 214 3.26 1.64 -7.00
C SER A 214 3.19 1.32 -5.52
N LEU A 215 2.07 1.63 -4.88
CA LEU A 215 1.83 1.40 -3.45
C LEU A 215 0.49 0.70 -3.24
N HIS A 216 0.52 -0.43 -2.54
CA HIS A 216 -0.66 -1.16 -2.10
C HIS A 216 -0.65 -1.23 -0.58
N ILE A 217 -1.70 -0.71 0.06
CA ILE A 217 -1.83 -0.76 1.53
C ILE A 217 -3.16 -1.41 1.87
N GLN A 218 -3.11 -2.40 2.76
CA GLN A 218 -4.27 -3.09 3.29
C GLN A 218 -4.23 -3.10 4.82
N TYR A 219 -5.25 -2.50 5.44
CA TYR A 219 -5.47 -2.59 6.88
C TYR A 219 -6.70 -3.44 7.18
N PHE A 220 -6.51 -4.45 8.01
CA PHE A 220 -7.58 -5.35 8.48
C PHE A 220 -8.27 -4.80 9.72
#